data_AF-A0AAE0S3T8-F1
#
_entry.id   AF-A0AAE0S3T8-F1
#
_cell.length_a   1.000
_cell.length_b   1.000
_cell.length_c   1.000
_cell.angle_alpha   90.00
_cell.angle_beta   90.00
_cell.angle_gamma   90.00
#
_symmetry.space_group_name_H-M   'P 1'
#
loop_
_entity.id
_entity.type
_entity.pdbx_description
1 polymer ?
#
loop_
_entity_poly.entity_id
_entity_poly.type
_entity_poly.pdbx_seq_one_letter_code
_entity_poly.pdbx_strand_id
1 'polypeptide(L)'
;MKTQTITMQMIFFGFLFFVTRKGVVAGEVMRLINGPNPLQGELQVLKDGIWSYACYSNWAIESTRVTCRMLRNNTYRESYAARTGYLVCMYNITCSGNEKSIDECMNGVAYKRCLFYETVAVRCGEDKIVSSTQSLLGIGVRLVNGYNQNEGKVEVGVNGTWRSIANTNNSWGNKEANVICRMLGYRTNNAIGFQAPTVTQIRCTGNEDSIDHCSIGMGNSCSSFLYIYLYCSCVSANCNDNSSRYCDVSLGTCESECAPGRYLSGSYCYSCSAGTYQPAINQNVCYYCPFGTYQNLTGQSSCKACPAGEYINMIGGQTSCNVCPPGTYQDQTGQTSCKECDAGTYQNMAEQTVCIACEPGTYQNSSG
;
A
#
# COMPACT_ATOMS: atom_id res chain seq x y z
N MET A 1 62.14 21.25 28.59
CA MET A 1 62.53 21.41 27.18
C MET A 1 61.75 20.41 26.35
N LYS A 2 61.16 20.90 25.24
CA LYS A 2 60.52 20.18 24.13
C LYS A 2 59.16 19.50 24.41
N THR A 3 58.15 20.32 24.15
CA THR A 3 56.95 20.02 23.36
C THR A 3 57.10 18.80 22.44
N GLN A 4 56.25 17.79 22.61
CA GLN A 4 55.84 16.89 21.53
C GLN A 4 54.34 16.62 21.65
N THR A 5 53.66 17.03 20.59
CA THR A 5 52.24 16.88 20.33
C THR A 5 51.90 15.41 20.09
N ILE A 6 51.07 14.81 20.94
CA ILE A 6 50.40 13.54 20.63
C ILE A 6 48.90 13.82 20.61
N THR A 7 48.35 13.66 19.42
CA THR A 7 46.95 13.82 19.06
C THR A 7 46.07 12.88 19.88
N MET A 8 45.12 13.46 20.61
CA MET A 8 44.06 12.76 21.33
C MET A 8 43.01 12.27 20.33
N GLN A 9 43.10 11.03 19.86
CA GLN A 9 41.98 10.39 19.17
C GLN A 9 40.94 9.99 20.22
N MET A 10 39.89 10.81 20.34
CA MET A 10 38.63 10.42 20.96
C MET A 10 37.96 9.34 20.10
N ILE A 11 38.11 8.07 20.47
CA ILE A 11 37.25 6.99 19.98
C ILE A 11 35.95 7.08 20.81
N PHE A 12 34.94 7.75 20.26
CA PHE A 12 33.60 7.82 20.83
C PHE A 12 32.76 6.63 20.32
N PHE A 13 32.32 5.79 21.25
CA PHE A 13 31.17 4.86 21.24
C PHE A 13 30.66 4.36 19.87
N GLY A 14 31.17 3.20 19.43
CA GLY A 14 30.47 2.35 18.47
C GLY A 14 29.37 1.56 19.16
N PHE A 15 28.13 2.04 19.04
CA PHE A 15 26.92 1.29 19.42
C PHE A 15 26.56 0.25 18.34
N LEU A 16 26.05 -0.86 18.85
CA LEU A 16 25.61 -2.10 18.22
C LEU A 16 24.36 -1.99 17.30
N PHE A 17 24.35 -2.80 16.22
CA PHE A 17 23.26 -3.53 15.51
C PHE A 17 22.04 -2.75 14.96
N PHE A 18 21.47 -3.01 13.77
CA PHE A 18 20.91 -4.28 13.27
C PHE A 18 20.96 -4.46 11.73
N VAL A 19 21.10 -5.72 11.30
CA VAL A 19 20.72 -6.22 9.96
C VAL A 19 19.24 -6.63 10.00
N THR A 20 18.43 -6.15 9.05
CA THR A 20 17.25 -6.90 8.56
C THR A 20 17.16 -6.76 7.05
N ARG A 21 16.80 -7.87 6.37
CA ARG A 21 16.54 -7.91 4.93
C ARG A 21 15.10 -8.37 4.70
N LYS A 22 14.16 -7.43 4.67
CA LYS A 22 12.90 -7.49 3.89
C LYS A 22 12.27 -6.10 3.84
N GLY A 23 12.19 -5.56 2.64
CA GLY A 23 12.00 -4.13 2.39
C GLY A 23 13.36 -3.48 2.17
N VAL A 24 13.56 -2.79 1.05
CA VAL A 24 14.72 -1.89 0.96
C VAL A 24 14.42 -0.76 1.94
N VAL A 25 15.11 -0.80 3.08
CA VAL A 25 15.10 0.25 4.09
C VAL A 25 15.87 1.41 3.52
N ALA A 26 15.19 2.52 3.33
CA ALA A 26 15.86 3.77 3.07
C ALA A 26 16.08 4.51 4.40
N GLY A 27 17.08 4.03 5.16
CA GLY A 27 17.49 4.55 6.48
C GLY A 27 16.42 4.43 7.56
N GLU A 28 16.81 4.42 8.83
CA GLU A 28 15.91 4.47 10.00
C GLU A 28 15.07 5.77 10.09
N VAL A 29 14.86 6.49 8.98
CA VAL A 29 14.30 7.83 8.94
C VAL A 29 13.00 7.94 8.14
N MET A 30 12.63 6.95 7.30
CA MET A 30 11.34 6.95 6.59
C MET A 30 10.80 5.58 6.18
N ARG A 31 9.47 5.48 5.99
CA ARG A 31 8.78 4.29 5.45
C ARG A 31 7.54 4.66 4.63
N LEU A 32 7.19 3.81 3.65
CA LEU A 32 5.90 3.85 2.97
C LEU A 32 4.97 2.78 3.57
N ILE A 33 3.76 3.17 3.94
CA ILE A 33 2.73 2.28 4.50
C ILE A 33 1.44 2.36 3.68
N ASN A 34 0.50 1.43 3.91
CA ASN A 34 -0.84 1.44 3.29
C ASN A 34 -0.83 1.51 1.75
N GLY A 35 0.21 1.01 1.10
CA GLY A 35 0.30 0.99 -0.36
C GLY A 35 0.40 -0.42 -0.94
N PRO A 36 0.10 -0.57 -2.25
CA PRO A 36 -0.05 -1.87 -2.90
C PRO A 36 1.26 -2.65 -3.07
N ASN A 37 2.40 -1.97 -2.93
CA ASN A 37 3.73 -2.57 -3.05
C ASN A 37 4.77 -1.69 -2.33
N PRO A 38 6.02 -2.17 -2.12
CA PRO A 38 7.03 -1.43 -1.36
C PRO A 38 7.51 -0.09 -1.95
N LEU A 39 7.13 0.26 -3.18
CA LEU A 39 7.50 1.52 -3.83
C LEU A 39 6.34 2.51 -3.91
N GLN A 40 5.20 2.17 -3.32
CA GLN A 40 4.01 3.01 -3.30
C GLN A 40 3.39 2.98 -1.92
N GLY A 41 2.96 4.14 -1.40
CA GLY A 41 2.24 4.22 -0.12
C GLY A 41 2.34 5.58 0.55
N GLU A 42 1.66 5.71 1.68
CA GLU A 42 1.71 6.88 2.56
C GLU A 42 3.08 7.00 3.22
N LEU A 43 3.66 8.20 3.17
CA LEU A 43 4.97 8.47 3.74
C LEU A 43 4.88 8.75 5.23
N GLN A 44 5.61 7.96 6.01
CA GLN A 44 5.95 8.26 7.39
C GLN A 44 7.44 8.51 7.53
N VAL A 45 7.80 9.42 8.42
CA VAL A 45 9.18 9.79 8.77
C VAL A 45 9.40 9.60 10.26
N LEU A 46 10.60 9.13 10.64
CA LEU A 46 11.01 8.96 12.02
C LEU A 46 11.80 10.20 12.44
N LYS A 47 11.31 10.91 13.45
CA LYS A 47 12.03 12.04 14.08
C LYS A 47 11.82 11.97 15.59
N ASP A 48 12.90 12.15 16.35
CA ASP A 48 12.89 12.09 17.82
C ASP A 48 12.26 10.78 18.37
N GLY A 49 12.44 9.66 17.66
CA GLY A 49 11.88 8.35 18.03
C GLY A 49 10.39 8.17 17.72
N ILE A 50 9.73 9.14 17.09
CA ILE A 50 8.29 9.11 16.80
C ILE A 50 8.05 9.05 15.29
N TRP A 51 7.27 8.05 14.86
CA TRP A 51 6.78 7.98 13.48
C TRP A 51 5.64 8.97 13.27
N SER A 52 5.82 9.87 12.32
CA SER A 52 4.83 10.90 11.96
C SER A 52 4.63 10.94 10.44
N TYR A 53 3.49 11.45 9.99
CA TYR A 53 3.25 11.60 8.56
C TYR A 53 3.88 12.88 8.00
N ALA A 54 4.09 12.95 6.70
CA ALA A 54 4.44 14.18 6.00
C ALA A 54 3.19 14.91 5.48
N CYS A 55 3.19 16.24 5.51
CA CYS A 55 2.06 17.04 5.04
C CYS A 55 2.06 17.23 3.53
N TYR A 56 0.89 17.06 2.90
CA TYR A 56 0.77 17.28 1.46
C TYR A 56 0.79 18.76 1.05
N SER A 57 0.24 19.64 1.88
CA SER A 57 -0.01 21.05 1.53
C SER A 57 1.22 21.88 1.11
N ASN A 58 2.43 21.44 1.43
CA ASN A 58 3.68 22.06 1.00
C ASN A 58 4.67 21.03 0.40
N TRP A 59 4.17 19.84 0.08
CA TRP A 59 5.00 18.78 -0.49
C TRP A 59 5.30 19.09 -1.95
N ALA A 60 6.58 19.28 -2.26
CA ALA A 60 7.05 19.55 -3.61
C ALA A 60 7.61 18.30 -4.29
N ILE A 61 7.66 18.32 -5.62
CA ILE A 61 8.28 17.25 -6.43
C ILE A 61 9.75 17.00 -6.05
N GLU A 62 10.43 18.01 -5.52
CA GLU A 62 11.79 17.92 -4.99
C GLU A 62 11.87 17.01 -3.76
N SER A 63 10.87 17.05 -2.87
CA SER A 63 10.76 16.12 -1.75
C SER A 63 10.47 14.70 -2.24
N THR A 64 9.58 14.54 -3.24
CA THR A 64 9.32 13.25 -3.91
C THR A 64 10.59 12.67 -4.55
N ARG A 65 11.45 13.53 -5.12
CA ARG A 65 12.73 13.15 -5.70
C ARG A 65 13.68 12.59 -4.64
N VAL A 66 13.80 13.23 -3.49
CA VAL A 66 14.61 12.72 -2.38
C VAL A 66 14.04 11.38 -1.88
N THR A 67 12.72 11.28 -1.65
CA THR A 67 12.06 10.04 -1.21
C THR A 67 12.24 8.88 -2.19
N CYS A 68 12.01 9.09 -3.49
CA CYS A 68 12.17 8.03 -4.48
C CYS A 68 13.64 7.67 -4.74
N ARG A 69 14.56 8.61 -4.54
CA ARG A 69 16.00 8.33 -4.58
C ARG A 69 16.41 7.39 -3.46
N MET A 70 15.95 7.69 -2.26
CA MET A 70 16.16 6.89 -1.06
C MET A 70 15.62 5.45 -1.22
N LEU A 71 14.47 5.25 -1.88
CA LEU A 71 13.84 3.93 -1.97
C LEU A 71 14.43 2.97 -3.02
N ARG A 72 15.07 3.46 -4.10
CA ARG A 72 15.78 2.67 -5.15
C ARG A 72 16.27 3.50 -6.36
N ASN A 73 16.35 4.83 -6.26
CA ASN A 73 16.75 5.72 -7.36
C ASN A 73 15.97 5.56 -8.68
N ASN A 74 14.64 5.52 -8.55
CA ASN A 74 13.71 5.38 -9.68
C ASN A 74 13.57 6.67 -10.51
N THR A 75 13.30 6.51 -11.81
CA THR A 75 13.08 7.60 -12.78
C THR A 75 11.65 8.14 -12.71
N TYR A 76 10.64 7.27 -12.56
CA TYR A 76 9.24 7.66 -12.40
C TYR A 76 8.95 8.02 -10.94
N ARG A 77 8.29 9.17 -10.74
CA ARG A 77 8.07 9.80 -9.43
C ARG A 77 6.74 10.52 -9.42
N GLU A 78 5.89 10.15 -8.47
CA GLU A 78 4.61 10.80 -8.25
C GLU A 78 4.35 10.93 -6.75
N SER A 79 3.70 12.01 -6.35
CA SER A 79 3.22 12.22 -4.99
C SER A 79 1.78 12.71 -5.04
N TYR A 80 0.96 12.24 -4.11
CA TYR A 80 -0.46 12.57 -4.04
C TYR A 80 -0.92 12.70 -2.58
N ALA A 81 -2.01 13.43 -2.36
CA ALA A 81 -2.63 13.54 -1.04
C ALA A 81 -3.31 12.20 -0.67
N ALA A 82 -3.04 11.72 0.53
CA ALA A 82 -3.71 10.59 1.16
C ALA A 82 -4.46 11.06 2.43
N ARG A 83 -5.59 10.41 2.75
CA ARG A 83 -6.41 10.74 3.93
C ARG A 83 -6.36 9.60 4.94
N THR A 84 -5.78 9.86 6.10
CA THR A 84 -5.69 8.89 7.20
C THR A 84 -6.84 8.96 8.21
N GLY A 85 -7.79 9.89 8.06
CA GLY A 85 -8.98 9.96 8.92
C GLY A 85 -8.74 10.30 10.39
N TYR A 86 -7.48 10.49 10.82
CA TYR A 86 -7.10 10.78 12.20
C TYR A 86 -6.11 11.95 12.28
N LEU A 87 -6.17 12.72 13.37
CA LEU A 87 -5.14 13.71 13.72
C LEU A 87 -3.84 12.96 13.98
N VAL A 88 -2.89 13.06 13.04
CA VAL A 88 -1.52 12.65 13.28
C VAL A 88 -0.63 13.86 13.17
N CYS A 89 0.35 13.99 14.06
CA CYS A 89 1.38 15.00 13.95
C CYS A 89 2.03 14.89 12.57
N MET A 90 2.17 16.02 11.87
CA MET A 90 2.72 16.01 10.53
C MET A 90 3.85 17.02 10.40
N TYR A 91 4.93 16.63 9.72
CA TYR A 91 6.05 17.52 9.42
C TYR A 91 5.88 18.20 8.07
N ASN A 92 6.21 19.49 8.04
CA ASN A 92 6.29 20.25 6.81
C ASN A 92 7.66 20.04 6.16
N ILE A 93 7.77 19.04 5.29
CA ILE A 93 9.05 18.63 4.70
C ILE A 93 9.25 19.34 3.36
N THR A 94 10.28 20.18 3.30
CA THR A 94 10.65 20.90 2.08
C THR A 94 12.08 20.56 1.71
N CYS A 95 12.27 19.89 0.58
CA CYS A 95 13.59 19.57 0.04
C CYS A 95 13.97 20.51 -1.12
N SER A 96 15.27 20.76 -1.27
CA SER A 96 15.91 21.35 -2.46
C SER A 96 16.11 20.33 -3.59
N GLY A 97 16.00 19.03 -3.29
CA GLY A 97 16.10 17.93 -4.25
C GLY A 97 17.46 17.23 -4.28
N ASN A 98 18.46 17.78 -3.58
CA ASN A 98 19.83 17.28 -3.55
C ASN A 98 20.19 16.56 -2.24
N GLU A 99 19.32 16.60 -1.23
CA GLU A 99 19.49 16.01 0.10
C GLU A 99 19.62 14.49 0.04
N LYS A 100 20.61 13.93 0.72
CA LYS A 100 20.87 12.48 0.68
C LYS A 100 19.75 11.68 1.34
N SER A 101 19.06 12.30 2.28
CA SER A 101 17.95 11.71 3.01
C SER A 101 16.89 12.74 3.41
N ILE A 102 15.68 12.27 3.70
CA ILE A 102 14.52 13.13 3.92
C ILE A 102 14.62 13.95 5.22
N ASP A 103 15.42 13.50 6.19
CA ASP A 103 15.69 14.19 7.46
C ASP A 103 16.57 15.43 7.28
N GLU A 104 17.49 15.45 6.30
CA GLU A 104 18.25 16.65 5.94
C GLU A 104 17.33 17.79 5.47
N CYS A 105 16.20 17.44 4.84
CA CYS A 105 15.16 18.40 4.45
C CYS A 105 14.38 18.98 5.64
N MET A 106 14.54 18.43 6.84
CA MET A 106 13.78 18.80 8.05
C MET A 106 14.57 19.74 8.98
N ASN A 107 15.77 20.17 8.58
CA ASN A 107 16.63 21.06 9.35
C ASN A 107 16.00 22.46 9.49
N GLY A 108 15.72 22.88 10.73
CA GLY A 108 15.13 24.20 11.03
C GLY A 108 13.60 24.29 10.94
N VAL A 109 12.90 23.17 10.74
CA VAL A 109 11.43 23.15 10.65
C VAL A 109 10.79 23.03 12.05
N ALA A 110 10.06 24.06 12.47
CA ALA A 110 9.23 24.03 13.67
C ALA A 110 7.95 23.21 13.46
N TYR A 111 7.45 22.57 14.52
CA TYR A 111 6.16 21.88 14.56
C TYR A 111 5.04 22.82 14.07
N LYS A 112 4.35 22.47 12.98
CA LYS A 112 3.20 23.22 12.49
C LYS A 112 2.08 22.24 12.17
N ARG A 113 0.89 22.50 12.73
CA ARG A 113 -0.33 21.74 12.36
C ARG A 113 -0.56 21.92 10.87
N CYS A 114 -0.60 20.81 10.15
CA CYS A 114 -0.92 20.85 8.74
C CYS A 114 -2.40 21.12 8.56
N LEU A 115 -2.70 22.04 7.66
CA LEU A 115 -4.06 22.39 7.32
C LEU A 115 -4.68 21.19 6.59
N PHE A 116 -5.90 20.82 6.98
CA PHE A 116 -6.81 19.91 6.25
C PHE A 116 -6.58 18.39 6.28
N TYR A 117 -5.77 17.84 7.21
CA TYR A 117 -5.66 16.38 7.44
C TYR A 117 -5.09 15.55 6.25
N GLU A 118 -4.32 16.17 5.37
CA GLU A 118 -3.77 15.51 4.16
C GLU A 118 -2.32 15.05 4.38
N THR A 119 -2.13 13.74 4.37
CA THR A 119 -0.80 13.11 4.38
C THR A 119 -0.28 12.98 2.94
N VAL A 120 1.04 12.87 2.78
CA VAL A 120 1.65 12.56 1.49
C VAL A 120 1.69 11.06 1.30
N ALA A 121 1.30 10.61 0.11
CA ALA A 121 1.68 9.31 -0.42
C ALA A 121 2.58 9.49 -1.64
N VAL A 122 3.54 8.58 -1.80
CA VAL A 122 4.56 8.60 -2.85
C VAL A 122 4.48 7.31 -3.64
N ARG A 123 4.67 7.41 -4.96
CA ARG A 123 4.86 6.28 -5.88
C ARG A 123 6.16 6.45 -6.64
N CYS A 124 7.00 5.42 -6.60
CA CYS A 124 8.27 5.33 -7.30
C CYS A 124 8.28 4.09 -8.20
N GLY A 125 8.92 4.14 -9.36
CA GLY A 125 9.06 2.94 -10.20
C GLY A 125 9.79 3.16 -11.52
N GLU A 126 9.75 2.12 -12.35
CA GLU A 126 10.14 2.18 -13.76
C GLU A 126 8.88 2.29 -14.61
N ASP A 127 8.94 3.12 -15.66
CA ASP A 127 7.79 3.41 -16.52
C ASP A 127 7.16 2.13 -17.09
N LYS A 128 5.95 1.81 -16.63
CA LYS A 128 5.01 0.96 -17.36
C LYS A 128 3.63 1.58 -17.36
N ILE A 129 3.36 2.28 -18.46
CA ILE A 129 2.01 2.59 -18.92
C ILE A 129 1.37 1.25 -19.31
N VAL A 130 0.45 0.74 -18.50
CA VAL A 130 -0.52 -0.25 -18.97
C VAL A 130 -1.60 0.54 -19.70
N SER A 131 -1.48 0.55 -21.03
CA SER A 131 -2.48 1.12 -21.94
C SER A 131 -3.58 0.08 -22.17
N SER A 132 -4.76 0.38 -21.64
CA SER A 132 -6.05 -0.19 -22.06
C SER A 132 -7.05 0.95 -21.85
N THR A 133 -7.68 1.57 -22.83
CA THR A 133 -7.97 1.26 -24.23
C THR A 133 -7.94 2.59 -25.00
N GLN A 134 -7.42 2.60 -26.23
CA GLN A 134 -7.47 3.77 -27.10
C GLN A 134 -8.92 4.01 -27.55
N SER A 135 -9.59 4.98 -26.93
CA SER A 135 -10.67 5.71 -27.58
C SER A 135 -10.04 6.71 -28.57
N LEU A 136 -10.56 6.77 -29.79
CA LEU A 136 -10.04 7.51 -30.96
C LEU A 136 -9.91 9.04 -30.75
N LEU A 137 -10.34 9.55 -29.59
CA LEU A 137 -10.21 10.96 -29.17
C LEU A 137 -9.20 11.18 -28.03
N GLY A 138 -8.44 10.15 -27.63
CA GLY A 138 -7.43 10.27 -26.56
C GLY A 138 -8.02 10.47 -25.17
N ILE A 139 -9.30 10.10 -25.00
CA ILE A 139 -10.03 10.16 -23.73
C ILE A 139 -9.99 8.78 -23.05
N GLY A 140 -9.57 8.73 -21.79
CA GLY A 140 -9.51 7.49 -21.00
C GLY A 140 -9.90 7.73 -19.56
N VAL A 141 -10.26 6.66 -18.83
CA VAL A 141 -10.63 6.75 -17.41
C VAL A 141 -9.83 5.73 -16.62
N ARG A 142 -9.43 6.09 -15.39
CA ARG A 142 -8.77 5.17 -14.45
C ARG A 142 -9.20 5.45 -13.01
N LEU A 143 -9.15 4.41 -12.19
CA LEU A 143 -9.26 4.52 -10.73
C LEU A 143 -7.86 4.43 -10.12
N VAL A 144 -7.55 5.34 -9.23
CA VAL A 144 -6.28 5.38 -8.49
C VAL A 144 -6.54 5.42 -7.00
N ASN A 145 -5.62 4.88 -6.19
CA ASN A 145 -5.70 4.94 -4.73
C ASN A 145 -6.97 4.30 -4.12
N GLY A 146 -7.48 3.23 -4.73
CA GLY A 146 -8.48 2.35 -4.11
C GLY A 146 -7.86 1.15 -3.41
N TYR A 147 -8.57 0.55 -2.46
CA TYR A 147 -8.15 -0.71 -1.83
C TYR A 147 -8.25 -1.90 -2.79
N ASN A 148 -9.17 -1.82 -3.75
CA ASN A 148 -9.43 -2.83 -4.77
C ASN A 148 -9.43 -2.19 -6.17
N GLN A 149 -9.40 -3.03 -7.21
CA GLN A 149 -9.38 -2.56 -8.60
C GLN A 149 -10.67 -1.83 -9.00
N ASN A 150 -11.79 -2.16 -8.36
CA ASN A 150 -13.10 -1.59 -8.63
C ASN A 150 -13.41 -0.32 -7.83
N GLU A 151 -12.43 0.25 -7.14
CA GLU A 151 -12.63 1.47 -6.39
C GLU A 151 -11.42 2.41 -6.45
N GLY A 152 -11.65 3.67 -6.12
CA GLY A 152 -10.58 4.66 -6.06
C GLY A 152 -11.01 6.04 -6.52
N LYS A 153 -10.07 6.98 -6.44
CA LYS A 153 -10.16 8.30 -7.05
C LYS A 153 -10.28 8.16 -8.57
N VAL A 154 -11.25 8.86 -9.15
CA VAL A 154 -11.44 8.87 -10.60
C VAL A 154 -10.52 9.89 -11.26
N GLU A 155 -9.81 9.47 -12.31
CA GLU A 155 -9.06 10.35 -13.19
C GLU A 155 -9.46 10.13 -14.66
N VAL A 156 -9.61 11.23 -15.39
CA VAL A 156 -9.90 11.24 -16.82
C VAL A 156 -8.68 11.77 -17.56
N GLY A 157 -8.17 10.97 -18.46
CA GLY A 157 -7.12 11.35 -19.41
C GLY A 157 -7.77 12.02 -20.60
N VAL A 158 -7.30 13.20 -21.00
CA VAL A 158 -7.64 13.82 -22.29
C VAL A 158 -6.34 14.20 -22.97
N ASN A 159 -6.08 13.69 -24.18
CA ASN A 159 -4.85 13.93 -24.94
C ASN A 159 -3.57 13.62 -24.12
N GLY A 160 -3.60 12.52 -23.38
CA GLY A 160 -2.45 12.05 -22.58
C GLY A 160 -2.25 12.75 -21.23
N THR A 161 -3.06 13.76 -20.89
CA THR A 161 -2.99 14.43 -19.58
C THR A 161 -4.12 13.94 -18.68
N TRP A 162 -3.78 13.36 -17.53
CA TRP A 162 -4.74 12.88 -16.53
C TRP A 162 -5.16 14.00 -15.58
N ARG A 163 -6.47 14.12 -15.35
CA ARG A 163 -7.07 15.15 -14.50
C ARG A 163 -8.13 14.52 -13.60
N SER A 164 -8.31 15.11 -12.42
CA SER A 164 -9.42 14.73 -11.53
C SER A 164 -10.73 15.30 -12.06
N ILE A 165 -11.80 14.49 -11.98
CA ILE A 165 -13.16 14.97 -12.24
C ILE A 165 -13.63 15.75 -11.03
N ALA A 166 -14.51 16.70 -11.29
CA ALA A 166 -14.99 17.60 -10.28
C ALA A 166 -16.52 17.57 -10.15
N ASN A 167 -17.01 17.87 -8.95
CA ASN A 167 -18.44 17.90 -8.67
C ASN A 167 -18.90 19.34 -8.40
N THR A 168 -19.16 20.12 -9.45
CA THR A 168 -19.78 21.45 -9.29
C THR A 168 -21.30 21.35 -9.35
N ASN A 169 -22.01 22.07 -8.47
CA ASN A 169 -23.48 22.15 -8.50
C ASN A 169 -24.20 20.79 -8.45
N ASN A 170 -23.67 19.81 -7.70
CA ASN A 170 -24.18 18.44 -7.65
C ASN A 170 -24.27 17.78 -9.05
N SER A 171 -23.36 18.15 -9.97
CA SER A 171 -23.33 17.56 -11.32
C SER A 171 -22.91 16.10 -11.31
N TRP A 172 -22.25 15.64 -10.25
CA TRP A 172 -21.85 14.25 -10.10
C TRP A 172 -22.81 13.46 -9.21
N GLY A 173 -23.35 12.37 -9.74
CA GLY A 173 -24.10 11.37 -9.00
C GLY A 173 -23.94 9.97 -9.59
N ASN A 174 -24.88 9.09 -9.26
CA ASN A 174 -24.82 7.69 -9.67
C ASN A 174 -24.85 7.50 -11.20
N LYS A 175 -25.36 8.47 -11.97
CA LYS A 175 -25.43 8.40 -13.43
C LYS A 175 -24.06 8.48 -14.08
N GLU A 176 -23.26 9.48 -13.69
CA GLU A 176 -21.88 9.65 -14.15
C GLU A 176 -21.00 8.49 -13.68
N ALA A 177 -21.19 8.09 -12.42
CA ALA A 177 -20.51 6.97 -11.80
C ALA A 177 -20.74 5.65 -12.56
N ASN A 178 -21.99 5.36 -12.96
CA ASN A 178 -22.32 4.16 -13.75
C ASN A 178 -21.67 4.17 -15.14
N VAL A 179 -21.62 5.31 -15.83
CA VAL A 179 -20.95 5.45 -17.13
C VAL A 179 -19.47 5.12 -17.01
N ILE A 180 -18.78 5.67 -16.00
CA ILE A 180 -17.35 5.44 -15.80
C ILE A 180 -17.06 3.99 -15.41
N CYS A 181 -17.85 3.41 -14.52
CA CYS A 181 -17.69 2.01 -14.19
C CYS A 181 -17.90 1.12 -15.43
N ARG A 182 -18.86 1.44 -16.32
CA ARG A 182 -19.01 0.74 -17.60
C ARG A 182 -17.80 0.90 -18.51
N MET A 183 -17.23 2.10 -18.63
CA MET A 183 -16.00 2.32 -19.40
C MET A 183 -14.81 1.50 -18.89
N LEU A 184 -14.76 1.25 -17.58
CA LEU A 184 -13.76 0.41 -16.92
C LEU A 184 -14.08 -1.10 -17.02
N GLY A 185 -15.19 -1.47 -17.66
CA GLY A 185 -15.61 -2.87 -17.86
C GLY A 185 -16.54 -3.44 -16.79
N TYR A 186 -16.99 -2.64 -15.82
CA TYR A 186 -17.86 -3.08 -14.73
C TYR A 186 -19.35 -3.02 -15.11
N ARG A 187 -20.12 -4.03 -14.72
CA ARG A 187 -21.58 -4.10 -14.93
C ARG A 187 -22.32 -3.65 -13.65
N THR A 188 -22.29 -2.35 -13.35
CA THR A 188 -22.83 -1.76 -12.10
C THR A 188 -24.13 -0.98 -12.29
N ASN A 189 -24.98 -1.00 -11.27
CA ASN A 189 -26.06 -0.02 -11.03
C ASN A 189 -25.89 0.72 -9.69
N ASN A 190 -24.84 0.40 -8.94
CA ASN A 190 -24.59 0.91 -7.60
C ASN A 190 -23.15 1.40 -7.51
N ALA A 191 -22.97 2.64 -7.95
CA ALA A 191 -21.71 3.34 -7.93
C ALA A 191 -21.84 4.57 -7.02
N ILE A 192 -21.08 4.59 -5.93
CA ILE A 192 -21.14 5.67 -4.94
C ILE A 192 -20.00 6.64 -5.18
N GLY A 193 -20.35 7.91 -5.41
CA GLY A 193 -19.40 9.02 -5.49
C GLY A 193 -19.36 9.83 -4.20
N PHE A 194 -18.19 9.97 -3.59
CA PHE A 194 -18.04 10.88 -2.43
C PHE A 194 -17.79 12.33 -2.90
N GLN A 195 -18.46 13.30 -2.24
CA GLN A 195 -18.57 14.68 -2.72
C GLN A 195 -17.46 15.63 -2.23
N ALA A 196 -17.15 16.59 -3.10
CA ALA A 196 -15.94 17.39 -3.07
C ALA A 196 -15.99 18.56 -4.11
N PRO A 197 -15.64 19.84 -3.81
CA PRO A 197 -15.67 20.92 -4.80
C PRO A 197 -14.41 20.93 -5.70
N THR A 198 -14.55 21.08 -7.04
CA THR A 198 -13.50 21.52 -8.02
C THR A 198 -14.05 21.61 -9.47
N VAL A 199 -13.22 21.64 -10.53
CA VAL A 199 -13.39 22.38 -11.82
C VAL A 199 -13.58 21.56 -13.13
N THR A 200 -14.57 20.69 -13.24
CA THR A 200 -15.06 20.15 -14.53
C THR A 200 -16.48 19.63 -14.35
N GLN A 201 -17.42 20.05 -15.19
CA GLN A 201 -18.80 19.55 -15.17
C GLN A 201 -18.91 18.35 -16.09
N ILE A 202 -19.40 17.23 -15.56
CA ILE A 202 -19.79 16.07 -16.36
C ILE A 202 -21.22 15.75 -15.97
N ARG A 203 -22.12 15.70 -16.95
CA ARG A 203 -23.53 15.36 -16.76
C ARG A 203 -23.93 14.29 -17.76
N CYS A 204 -24.30 13.13 -17.24
CA CYS A 204 -24.70 11.96 -17.99
C CYS A 204 -26.19 11.65 -17.76
N THR A 205 -26.83 11.02 -18.74
CA THR A 205 -28.15 10.40 -18.62
C THR A 205 -28.07 9.07 -17.87
N GLY A 206 -26.90 8.42 -17.90
CA GLY A 206 -26.58 7.13 -17.26
C GLY A 206 -26.49 5.97 -18.26
N ASN A 207 -26.90 6.18 -19.51
CA ASN A 207 -26.94 5.15 -20.55
C ASN A 207 -25.77 5.26 -21.56
N GLU A 208 -24.89 6.25 -21.41
CA GLU A 208 -23.74 6.49 -22.28
C GLU A 208 -22.62 5.46 -22.14
N ASP A 209 -22.17 4.86 -23.23
CA ASP A 209 -21.05 3.90 -23.20
C ASP A 209 -19.70 4.54 -22.89
N SER A 210 -19.60 5.86 -23.00
CA SER A 210 -18.39 6.62 -22.69
C SER A 210 -18.70 8.05 -22.23
N ILE A 211 -17.79 8.62 -21.45
CA ILE A 211 -17.93 9.93 -20.81
C ILE A 211 -17.91 11.11 -21.78
N ASP A 212 -17.36 10.91 -22.98
CA ASP A 212 -17.38 11.87 -24.08
C ASP A 212 -18.75 12.01 -24.74
N HIS A 213 -19.64 11.04 -24.53
CA HIS A 213 -21.05 11.17 -24.89
C HIS A 213 -21.89 11.90 -23.82
N CYS A 214 -21.28 12.25 -22.67
CA CYS A 214 -21.92 13.08 -21.66
C CYS A 214 -21.71 14.58 -21.95
N SER A 215 -22.53 15.45 -21.36
CA SER A 215 -22.32 16.89 -21.44
C SER A 215 -21.12 17.31 -20.59
N ILE A 216 -20.04 17.78 -21.23
CA ILE A 216 -18.81 18.23 -20.56
C ILE A 216 -18.72 19.77 -20.57
N GLY A 217 -18.56 20.38 -19.39
CA GLY A 217 -18.33 21.81 -19.22
C GLY A 217 -16.97 22.10 -18.56
N MET A 218 -16.16 22.98 -19.17
CA MET A 218 -14.87 23.42 -18.61
C MET A 218 -15.07 24.66 -17.73
N GLY A 219 -14.63 24.61 -16.46
CA GLY A 219 -14.63 25.77 -15.56
C GLY A 219 -13.24 26.42 -15.46
N ASN A 220 -13.20 27.71 -15.11
CA ASN A 220 -11.98 28.51 -14.97
C ASN A 220 -11.78 29.02 -13.54
N SER A 221 -11.50 28.17 -12.54
CA SER A 221 -11.00 28.64 -11.22
C SER A 221 -10.44 27.51 -10.34
N CYS A 222 -9.18 27.60 -9.92
CA CYS A 222 -8.59 26.68 -8.93
C CYS A 222 -8.97 27.07 -7.50
N SER A 223 -9.82 26.29 -6.83
CA SER A 223 -9.86 26.22 -5.36
C SER A 223 -10.52 24.94 -4.81
N SER A 224 -9.85 24.37 -3.79
CA SER A 224 -10.18 23.25 -2.88
C SER A 224 -9.92 21.79 -3.32
N PHE A 225 -9.22 21.04 -2.46
CA PHE A 225 -8.55 19.75 -2.72
C PHE A 225 -9.41 18.55 -2.34
N LEU A 226 -10.39 18.26 -3.17
CA LEU A 226 -11.40 17.27 -2.85
C LEU A 226 -11.73 16.56 -4.17
N TYR A 227 -11.61 15.22 -4.20
CA TYR A 227 -11.72 14.39 -5.41
C TYR A 227 -12.87 13.40 -5.31
N ILE A 228 -13.37 12.96 -6.45
CA ILE A 228 -14.42 11.94 -6.53
C ILE A 228 -13.78 10.57 -6.29
N TYR A 229 -14.16 9.91 -5.19
CA TYR A 229 -13.89 8.49 -4.98
C TYR A 229 -15.09 7.68 -5.45
N LEU A 230 -14.82 6.69 -6.30
CA LEU A 230 -15.79 5.81 -6.91
C LEU A 230 -15.62 4.40 -6.35
N TYR A 231 -16.72 3.72 -6.09
CA TYR A 231 -16.77 2.29 -5.81
C TYR A 231 -17.75 1.65 -6.80
N CYS A 232 -17.25 0.81 -7.71
CA CYS A 232 -18.03 0.10 -8.71
C CYS A 232 -18.43 -1.29 -8.18
N SER A 233 -19.72 -1.46 -7.83
CA SER A 233 -20.25 -2.77 -7.43
C SER A 233 -21.29 -3.30 -8.40
N CYS A 234 -21.19 -4.58 -8.75
CA CYS A 234 -22.27 -5.24 -9.45
C CYS A 234 -23.43 -5.51 -8.49
N VAL A 235 -24.65 -5.61 -9.05
CA VAL A 235 -25.83 -6.12 -8.35
C VAL A 235 -26.16 -7.47 -8.98
N SER A 236 -26.46 -8.47 -8.16
CA SER A 236 -26.73 -9.84 -8.67
C SER A 236 -27.84 -9.88 -9.73
N ALA A 237 -28.85 -9.02 -9.63
CA ALA A 237 -29.91 -8.88 -10.63
C ALA A 237 -29.42 -8.57 -12.06
N ASN A 238 -28.24 -7.96 -12.19
CA ASN A 238 -27.60 -7.65 -13.48
C ASN A 238 -26.70 -8.79 -13.99
N CYS A 239 -26.41 -9.78 -13.16
CA CYS A 239 -25.62 -10.97 -13.51
C CYS A 239 -26.53 -12.16 -13.83
N ASN A 240 -27.69 -11.91 -14.44
CA ASN A 240 -28.70 -12.91 -14.78
C ASN A 240 -28.77 -13.18 -16.29
N ASP A 241 -27.66 -13.06 -17.00
CA ASP A 241 -27.58 -13.57 -18.38
C ASP A 241 -27.26 -15.09 -18.36
N ASN A 242 -27.42 -15.78 -19.49
CA ASN A 242 -27.16 -17.22 -19.56
C ASN A 242 -25.68 -17.60 -19.37
N SER A 243 -24.77 -16.63 -19.18
CA SER A 243 -23.32 -16.82 -19.13
C SER A 243 -22.68 -16.51 -17.78
N SER A 244 -23.22 -15.57 -17.00
CA SER A 244 -22.72 -15.17 -15.69
C SER A 244 -23.76 -15.47 -14.62
N ARG A 245 -23.33 -15.93 -13.44
CA ARG A 245 -24.21 -16.32 -12.33
C ARG A 245 -23.91 -15.59 -11.02
N TYR A 246 -22.69 -15.06 -10.88
CA TYR A 246 -22.21 -14.48 -9.64
C TYR A 246 -21.68 -13.07 -9.87
N CYS A 247 -21.98 -12.17 -8.94
CA CYS A 247 -21.38 -10.85 -8.88
C CYS A 247 -20.11 -10.91 -8.03
N ASP A 248 -18.95 -10.70 -8.66
CA ASP A 248 -17.70 -10.50 -7.94
C ASP A 248 -17.68 -9.10 -7.34
N VAL A 249 -17.73 -9.02 -6.01
CA VAL A 249 -17.82 -7.74 -5.31
C VAL A 249 -16.47 -7.01 -5.25
N SER A 250 -15.35 -7.75 -5.39
CA SER A 250 -13.99 -7.20 -5.42
C SER A 250 -13.59 -6.71 -6.81
N LEU A 251 -14.15 -7.28 -7.86
CA LEU A 251 -13.94 -6.83 -9.23
C LEU A 251 -15.12 -6.05 -9.80
N GLY A 252 -16.31 -6.02 -9.19
CA GLY A 252 -17.47 -5.34 -9.78
C GLY A 252 -17.95 -5.95 -11.12
N THR A 253 -17.57 -7.19 -11.42
CA THR A 253 -17.86 -7.92 -12.67
C THR A 253 -18.82 -9.10 -12.43
N CYS A 254 -19.48 -9.55 -13.50
CA CYS A 254 -20.34 -10.74 -13.47
C CYS A 254 -19.57 -11.96 -13.98
N GLU A 255 -19.37 -12.95 -13.12
CA GLU A 255 -18.59 -14.16 -13.42
C GLU A 255 -19.48 -15.40 -13.53
N SER A 256 -19.06 -16.38 -14.33
CA SER A 256 -19.75 -17.67 -14.46
C SER A 256 -19.53 -18.57 -13.25
N GLU A 257 -18.41 -18.38 -12.54
CA GLU A 257 -17.95 -19.14 -11.38
C GLU A 257 -17.24 -18.22 -10.38
N CYS A 258 -17.32 -18.53 -9.09
CA CYS A 258 -16.55 -17.87 -8.06
C CYS A 258 -15.18 -18.57 -7.94
N ALA A 259 -14.14 -17.93 -8.51
CA ALA A 259 -12.78 -18.48 -8.62
C ALA A 259 -12.12 -18.76 -7.25
N PRO A 260 -11.01 -19.55 -7.21
CA PRO A 260 -10.26 -19.77 -5.98
C PRO A 260 -9.78 -18.45 -5.36
N GLY A 261 -9.67 -18.46 -4.04
CA GLY A 261 -9.37 -17.30 -3.21
C GLY A 261 -10.61 -16.48 -2.84
N ARG A 262 -11.80 -16.98 -3.15
CA ARG A 262 -13.08 -16.31 -2.94
C ARG A 262 -14.13 -17.25 -2.40
N TYR A 263 -15.19 -16.69 -1.83
CA TYR A 263 -16.33 -17.44 -1.32
C TYR A 263 -17.67 -16.83 -1.74
N LEU A 264 -18.67 -17.69 -1.88
CA LEU A 264 -20.04 -17.36 -2.22
C LEU A 264 -20.84 -16.99 -0.98
N SER A 265 -21.62 -15.92 -1.09
CA SER A 265 -22.73 -15.62 -0.19
C SER A 265 -23.91 -15.16 -1.03
N GLY A 266 -24.87 -16.07 -1.23
CA GLY A 266 -25.93 -15.90 -2.23
C GLY A 266 -25.35 -15.88 -3.66
N SER A 267 -25.75 -14.89 -4.46
CA SER A 267 -25.23 -14.65 -5.81
C SER A 267 -24.00 -13.75 -5.84
N TYR A 268 -23.35 -13.51 -4.70
CA TYR A 268 -22.17 -12.67 -4.59
C TYR A 268 -20.93 -13.51 -4.30
N CYS A 269 -19.83 -13.16 -4.94
CA CYS A 269 -18.51 -13.75 -4.76
C CYS A 269 -17.60 -12.72 -4.08
N TYR A 270 -17.13 -13.06 -2.89
CA TYR A 270 -16.32 -12.19 -2.03
C TYR A 270 -14.90 -12.74 -1.92
N SER A 271 -13.90 -11.85 -1.96
CA SER A 271 -12.52 -12.26 -1.71
C SER A 271 -12.32 -12.75 -0.28
N CYS A 272 -11.55 -13.82 -0.12
CA CYS A 272 -11.08 -14.25 1.21
C CYS A 272 -10.25 -13.14 1.84
N SER A 273 -10.51 -12.85 3.12
CA SER A 273 -9.73 -11.88 3.87
C SER A 273 -8.29 -12.37 4.08
N ALA A 274 -7.37 -11.45 4.33
CA ALA A 274 -6.02 -11.82 4.73
C ALA A 274 -6.04 -12.78 5.93
N GLY A 275 -5.13 -13.76 5.93
CA GLY A 275 -5.10 -14.86 6.89
C GLY A 275 -6.04 -16.03 6.56
N THR A 276 -6.85 -15.92 5.50
CA THR A 276 -7.72 -16.99 5.03
C THR A 276 -7.48 -17.29 3.55
N TYR A 277 -7.92 -18.47 3.10
CA TYR A 277 -7.77 -18.91 1.73
C TYR A 277 -8.91 -19.83 1.28
N GLN A 278 -9.09 -19.98 -0.02
CA GLN A 278 -10.03 -20.94 -0.61
C GLN A 278 -9.44 -21.56 -1.88
N PRO A 279 -9.04 -22.84 -1.88
CA PRO A 279 -8.38 -23.44 -3.04
C PRO A 279 -9.33 -23.85 -4.18
N ALA A 280 -10.62 -24.01 -3.91
CA ALA A 280 -11.62 -24.50 -4.86
C ALA A 280 -12.55 -23.38 -5.36
N ILE A 281 -13.21 -23.64 -6.49
CA ILE A 281 -14.25 -22.76 -7.05
C ILE A 281 -15.59 -22.97 -6.35
N ASN A 282 -16.45 -21.96 -6.43
CA ASN A 282 -17.85 -21.99 -6.01
C ASN A 282 -18.07 -22.47 -4.57
N GLN A 283 -17.09 -22.25 -3.70
CA GLN A 283 -17.22 -22.55 -2.27
C GLN A 283 -17.85 -21.37 -1.54
N ASN A 284 -18.45 -21.63 -0.37
CA ASN A 284 -19.16 -20.63 0.45
C ASN A 284 -18.39 -20.23 1.72
N VAL A 285 -17.15 -20.68 1.87
CA VAL A 285 -16.33 -20.44 3.06
C VAL A 285 -14.87 -20.20 2.67
N CYS A 286 -14.17 -19.38 3.46
CA CYS A 286 -12.72 -19.30 3.44
C CYS A 286 -12.15 -20.00 4.66
N TYR A 287 -11.10 -20.80 4.46
CA TYR A 287 -10.41 -21.50 5.53
C TYR A 287 -9.31 -20.63 6.12
N TYR A 288 -9.11 -20.67 7.44
CA TYR A 288 -7.94 -20.05 8.05
C TYR A 288 -6.66 -20.74 7.58
N CYS A 289 -5.58 -19.97 7.45
CA CYS A 289 -4.27 -20.54 7.21
C CYS A 289 -3.89 -21.54 8.32
N PRO A 290 -3.45 -22.76 7.96
CA PRO A 290 -3.01 -23.76 8.93
C PRO A 290 -1.71 -23.34 9.62
N PHE A 291 -1.33 -24.07 10.68
CA PHE A 291 -0.08 -23.87 11.41
C PHE A 291 1.14 -23.80 10.47
N GLY A 292 2.11 -22.96 10.83
CA GLY A 292 3.30 -22.72 10.01
C GLY A 292 3.04 -21.93 8.72
N THR A 293 1.82 -21.45 8.47
CA THR A 293 1.49 -20.68 7.27
C THR A 293 0.72 -19.41 7.58
N TYR A 294 0.83 -18.43 6.69
CA TYR A 294 0.21 -17.11 6.81
C TYR A 294 -0.26 -16.60 5.44
N GLN A 295 -1.10 -15.57 5.44
CA GLN A 295 -1.44 -14.88 4.21
C GLN A 295 -1.68 -13.39 4.46
N ASN A 296 -0.86 -12.54 3.88
CA ASN A 296 -0.93 -11.09 4.08
C ASN A 296 -1.76 -10.35 3.04
N LEU A 297 -2.23 -11.05 2.00
CA LEU A 297 -3.04 -10.49 0.91
C LEU A 297 -4.46 -11.06 0.93
N THR A 298 -5.43 -10.29 0.45
CA THR A 298 -6.79 -10.76 0.23
C THR A 298 -6.91 -11.54 -1.08
N GLY A 299 -7.97 -12.33 -1.22
CA GLY A 299 -8.33 -13.01 -2.46
C GLY A 299 -7.43 -14.19 -2.83
N GLN A 300 -6.79 -14.82 -1.85
CA GLN A 300 -5.72 -15.80 -2.11
C GLN A 300 -6.24 -17.24 -2.03
N SER A 301 -5.83 -18.07 -2.99
CA SER A 301 -6.22 -19.47 -3.07
C SER A 301 -5.36 -20.41 -2.23
N SER A 302 -4.30 -19.89 -1.59
CA SER A 302 -3.38 -20.64 -0.74
C SER A 302 -2.69 -19.74 0.28
N CYS A 303 -2.18 -20.36 1.35
CA CYS A 303 -1.33 -19.70 2.34
C CYS A 303 0.16 -19.85 2.03
N LYS A 304 0.96 -18.89 2.47
CA LYS A 304 2.42 -18.86 2.36
C LYS A 304 3.02 -19.54 3.58
N ALA A 305 4.03 -20.39 3.39
CA ALA A 305 4.78 -20.96 4.50
C ALA A 305 5.58 -19.86 5.21
N CYS A 306 5.69 -19.95 6.54
CA CYS A 306 6.61 -19.10 7.29
C CYS A 306 8.04 -19.32 6.80
N PRO A 307 8.82 -18.25 6.55
CA PRO A 307 10.22 -18.41 6.20
C PRO A 307 11.02 -18.98 7.37
N ALA A 308 12.22 -19.49 7.09
CA ALA A 308 13.17 -19.88 8.13
C ALA A 308 13.45 -18.67 9.06
N GLY A 309 13.63 -18.93 10.36
CA GLY A 309 13.70 -17.93 11.41
C GLY A 309 12.34 -17.47 11.94
N GLU A 310 11.23 -17.92 11.35
CA GLU A 310 9.86 -17.56 11.75
C GLU A 310 8.97 -18.82 11.92
N TYR A 311 7.88 -18.69 12.69
CA TYR A 311 6.95 -19.78 12.99
C TYR A 311 5.51 -19.30 13.22
N ILE A 312 4.54 -20.21 13.08
CA ILE A 312 3.15 -20.01 13.53
C ILE A 312 2.65 -21.25 14.25
N ASN A 313 2.27 -21.10 15.51
CA ASN A 313 1.81 -22.17 16.39
C ASN A 313 0.29 -22.14 16.66
N MET A 314 -0.47 -21.28 15.97
CA MET A 314 -1.93 -21.19 16.13
C MET A 314 -2.64 -20.95 14.80
N ILE A 315 -3.84 -21.51 14.65
CA ILE A 315 -4.78 -21.19 13.57
C ILE A 315 -5.51 -19.89 13.96
N GLY A 316 -5.62 -18.91 13.07
CA GLY A 316 -6.34 -17.68 13.42
C GLY A 316 -6.22 -16.48 12.50
N GLY A 317 -6.08 -16.67 11.18
CA GLY A 317 -6.10 -15.51 10.27
C GLY A 317 -4.77 -14.75 10.22
N GLN A 318 -3.64 -15.43 10.40
CA GLN A 318 -2.37 -14.73 10.51
C GLN A 318 -1.92 -14.13 9.18
N THR A 319 -1.57 -12.86 9.26
CA THR A 319 -1.07 -12.06 8.13
C THR A 319 0.44 -11.90 8.16
N SER A 320 1.11 -12.39 9.20
CA SER A 320 2.57 -12.47 9.36
C SER A 320 2.93 -13.64 10.27
N CYS A 321 4.18 -14.11 10.22
CA CYS A 321 4.67 -15.13 11.15
C CYS A 321 5.33 -14.50 12.37
N ASN A 322 5.46 -15.29 13.44
CA ASN A 322 6.19 -14.90 14.64
C ASN A 322 7.67 -15.17 14.41
N VAL A 323 8.55 -14.24 14.79
CA VAL A 323 9.99 -14.47 14.73
C VAL A 323 10.44 -15.40 15.84
N CYS A 324 11.45 -16.23 15.58
CA CYS A 324 12.11 -16.99 16.62
C CYS A 324 12.82 -16.04 17.59
N PRO A 325 12.52 -16.09 18.91
CA PRO A 325 13.18 -15.24 19.89
C PRO A 325 14.66 -15.61 20.08
N PRO A 326 15.48 -14.72 20.67
CA PRO A 326 16.83 -15.06 21.09
C PRO A 326 16.86 -16.35 21.92
N GLY A 327 17.91 -17.12 21.71
CA GLY A 327 18.13 -18.46 22.22
C GLY A 327 17.46 -19.59 21.43
N THR A 328 16.72 -19.23 20.38
CA THR A 328 16.07 -20.19 19.48
C THR A 328 16.37 -19.88 18.02
N TYR A 329 16.17 -20.86 17.16
CA TYR A 329 16.36 -20.74 15.71
C TYR A 329 15.37 -21.60 14.95
N GLN A 330 15.22 -21.35 13.65
CA GLN A 330 14.51 -22.25 12.76
C GLN A 330 15.14 -22.25 11.37
N ASP A 331 15.62 -23.39 10.91
CA ASP A 331 16.32 -23.58 9.64
C ASP A 331 15.37 -23.97 8.49
N GLN A 332 14.14 -24.41 8.79
CA GLN A 332 13.17 -24.86 7.81
C GLN A 332 11.99 -23.89 7.67
N THR A 333 11.40 -23.84 6.47
CA THR A 333 10.16 -23.09 6.23
C THR A 333 8.93 -23.85 6.72
N GLY A 334 7.85 -23.13 7.04
CA GLY A 334 6.54 -23.73 7.33
C GLY A 334 6.41 -24.30 8.73
N GLN A 335 7.24 -23.84 9.66
CA GLN A 335 7.41 -24.48 10.96
C GLN A 335 6.47 -23.88 12.01
N THR A 336 6.13 -24.72 12.99
CA THR A 336 5.16 -24.37 14.04
C THR A 336 5.79 -23.97 15.35
N SER A 337 7.12 -24.07 15.45
CA SER A 337 7.91 -23.70 16.63
C SER A 337 9.36 -23.44 16.22
N CYS A 338 10.10 -22.82 17.12
CA CYS A 338 11.55 -22.68 17.01
C CYS A 338 12.25 -23.82 17.74
N LYS A 339 13.45 -24.16 17.27
CA LYS A 339 14.39 -25.08 17.91
C LYS A 339 15.23 -24.29 18.91
N GLU A 340 15.47 -24.84 20.09
CA GLU A 340 16.39 -24.26 21.07
C GLU A 340 17.85 -24.41 20.60
N CYS A 341 18.73 -23.50 20.99
CA CYS A 341 20.16 -23.70 20.82
C CYS A 341 20.67 -24.73 21.83
N ASP A 342 21.39 -25.74 21.33
CA ASP A 342 21.99 -26.79 22.17
C ASP A 342 23.15 -26.23 23.00
N ALA A 343 23.48 -26.91 24.11
CA ALA A 343 24.62 -26.55 24.94
C ALA A 343 25.94 -26.47 24.12
N GLY A 344 26.73 -25.44 24.40
CA GLY A 344 27.91 -25.10 23.59
C GLY A 344 27.62 -24.25 22.34
N THR A 345 26.34 -23.93 22.09
CA THR A 345 25.91 -22.95 21.10
C THR A 345 24.97 -21.91 21.74
N TYR A 346 24.80 -20.76 21.11
CA TYR A 346 23.93 -19.68 21.59
C TYR A 346 23.34 -18.90 20.41
N GLN A 347 22.27 -18.14 20.67
CA GLN A 347 21.76 -17.18 19.71
C GLN A 347 21.27 -15.90 20.42
N ASN A 348 21.86 -14.76 20.10
CA ASN A 348 21.53 -13.49 20.74
C ASN A 348 20.56 -12.61 19.94
N MET A 349 20.30 -12.95 18.68
CA MET A 349 19.37 -12.22 17.80
C MET A 349 18.08 -13.01 17.56
N ALA A 350 16.98 -12.30 17.30
CA ALA A 350 15.75 -12.92 16.83
C ALA A 350 15.81 -13.23 15.32
N GLU A 351 14.87 -14.03 14.82
CA GLU A 351 14.69 -14.37 13.39
C GLU A 351 15.89 -15.14 12.79
N GLN A 352 16.52 -16.00 13.61
CA GLN A 352 17.76 -16.68 13.22
C GLN A 352 17.49 -18.09 12.71
N THR A 353 18.33 -18.53 11.79
CA THR A 353 18.23 -19.83 11.12
C THR A 353 19.27 -20.84 11.62
N VAL A 354 20.17 -20.41 12.50
CA VAL A 354 21.26 -21.23 13.03
C VAL A 354 21.72 -20.67 14.39
N CYS A 355 22.29 -21.54 15.22
CA CYS A 355 22.97 -21.16 16.46
C CYS A 355 24.46 -20.91 16.23
N ILE A 356 25.03 -20.00 17.02
CA ILE A 356 26.44 -19.63 16.98
C ILE A 356 27.20 -20.49 17.99
N ALA A 357 28.32 -21.09 17.61
CA ALA A 357 29.15 -21.85 18.55
C ALA A 357 29.84 -20.91 19.56
N CYS A 358 29.95 -21.35 20.82
CA CYS A 358 30.73 -20.62 21.81
C CYS A 358 32.21 -20.51 21.39
N GLU A 359 32.83 -19.35 21.61
CA GLU A 359 34.26 -19.18 21.36
C GLU A 359 35.09 -20.06 22.31
N PRO A 360 36.29 -20.53 21.88
CA PRO A 360 37.18 -21.29 22.75
C PRO A 360 37.43 -20.60 24.09
N GLY A 361 37.12 -21.27 25.19
CA GLY A 361 37.23 -20.73 26.55
C GLY A 361 35.93 -20.12 27.11
N THR A 362 34.87 -20.04 26.32
CA THR A 362 33.51 -19.70 26.76
C THR A 362 32.59 -20.92 26.68
N TYR A 363 31.55 -20.96 27.51
CA TYR A 363 30.58 -22.06 27.47
C TYR A 363 29.17 -21.54 27.75
N GLN A 364 28.18 -22.12 27.06
CA GLN A 364 26.77 -22.00 27.39
C GLN A 364 26.31 -23.34 27.97
N ASN A 365 25.93 -23.32 29.26
CA ASN A 365 25.69 -24.53 30.06
C ASN A 365 24.23 -25.02 30.00
N SER A 366 23.32 -24.23 29.45
CA SER A 366 21.90 -24.57 29.30
C SER A 366 21.46 -24.38 27.86
N SER A 367 20.46 -25.14 27.43
CA SER A 367 19.75 -24.87 26.18
C SER A 367 19.07 -23.49 26.24
N GLY A 368 19.16 -22.74 25.14
CA GLY A 368 18.75 -21.33 25.05
C GLY A 368 19.92 -20.43 24.70
#